data_AF-A0A8B8C3R0-F1
#
_entry.id   AF-A0A8B8C3R0-F1
#
_cell.length_a   1.000
_cell.length_b   1.000
_cell.length_c   1.000
_cell.angle_alpha   90.00
_cell.angle_beta   90.00
_cell.angle_gamma   90.00
#
_symmetry.space_group_name_H-M   'P 1'
#
loop_
_entity.id
_entity.type
_entity.pdbx_description
1 polymer ?
#
loop_
_entity_poly.entity_id
_entity_poly.type
_entity_poly.pdbx_seq_one_letter_code
_entity_poly.pdbx_strand_id
1 'polypeptide(L)'
;MASSKAETLDSAKEIKNVCPICFESFKTPRYLPCFHTFCHNCLSSYILSTCKSKENPVGFPCPLCRQFVPAPSSIGEPEKWTELIPFNTIVQSMFEKKDQFCDACRRADEEEVATDWCKSCLESLCLSCVKFHKRSAASQNHELIPVSDKETVPVAIESRVLCIDHNAPAKYLCVDHEELCCAECVCTKHRKCYKVDEIEKTAENLIHSGTLKKLAQEILKHNEILIQTKTDGETTMKHIDETSDKISQESTDLRDKLVRHINDLVETHLDDLAKKVKGIKEKLAQFDDTVTDRQLLMTQFSKILTDTEKTPPPILVQNYLKIKKQFKQVTGLCLNQPSVKLHSEASKQLSIILDTFRLEDIRVEVKSTPIGSIDLTCADMKLVRELPESGACDTFGGCFLENGDIVLADSKSRHCLYYSNNKLVRKIILEGYPRDVMFKKHSGLLISTNDKSEGRIEHYDFEKLQKYENITERNAVIYHLTKSTEFIYAACSDFILKLDQEGNIVEQIAVDKHTFSVAVNKRQEIISSSCHTNQVTVRNQSGAKLHSYSHENLKYPYSLDVNFSGNIFVAGHSSNNIHVL
;
A
#
# COMPACT_ATOMS: atom_id res chain seq x y z
N MET A 1 1.62 39.19 -1.61
CA MET A 1 0.79 40.19 -0.90
C MET A 1 -0.42 40.51 -1.77
N ALA A 2 -1.58 39.98 -1.41
CA ALA A 2 -2.87 40.39 -1.93
C ALA A 2 -3.82 40.38 -0.74
N SER A 3 -4.07 41.57 -0.20
CA SER A 3 -5.03 41.83 0.87
C SER A 3 -6.43 41.77 0.26
N SER A 4 -7.28 40.87 0.74
CA SER A 4 -8.72 40.92 0.48
C SER A 4 -9.44 41.07 1.81
N LYS A 5 -10.26 42.12 1.86
CA LYS A 5 -10.92 42.67 3.05
C LYS A 5 -11.87 41.63 3.65
N ALA A 6 -11.88 41.58 4.98
CA ALA A 6 -12.93 40.94 5.76
C ALA A 6 -14.26 41.67 5.49
N GLU A 7 -15.13 41.04 4.71
CA GLU A 7 -16.55 41.34 4.69
C GLU A 7 -17.20 40.62 5.87
N THR A 8 -17.75 41.42 6.79
CA THR A 8 -18.56 41.00 7.91
C THR A 8 -19.73 40.15 7.43
N LEU A 9 -19.80 38.88 7.89
CA LEU A 9 -20.90 37.96 7.64
C LEU A 9 -22.21 38.53 8.24
N ASP A 10 -23.08 39.04 7.39
CA ASP A 10 -24.50 39.18 7.71
C ASP A 10 -25.16 37.81 7.45
N SER A 11 -25.48 37.07 8.52
CA SER A 11 -25.99 35.69 8.44
C SER A 11 -27.47 35.62 8.79
N ALA A 12 -28.31 36.15 7.92
CA ALA A 12 -29.69 35.71 7.79
C ALA A 12 -29.83 34.95 6.46
N LYS A 13 -29.32 33.71 6.41
CA LYS A 13 -29.56 32.82 5.26
C LYS A 13 -31.00 32.33 5.34
N GLU A 14 -31.83 32.79 4.41
CA GLU A 14 -33.17 32.26 4.14
C GLU A 14 -33.13 30.71 4.11
N ILE A 15 -33.73 30.07 5.11
CA ILE A 15 -33.93 28.61 5.09
C ILE A 15 -35.05 28.35 4.09
N LYS A 16 -34.71 27.89 2.88
CA LYS A 16 -35.72 27.36 1.96
C LYS A 16 -36.43 26.19 2.67
N ASN A 17 -37.75 26.29 2.81
CA ASN A 17 -38.64 25.39 3.57
C ASN A 17 -38.79 23.96 2.99
N VAL A 18 -37.77 23.44 2.31
CA VAL A 18 -37.74 22.12 1.67
C VAL A 18 -36.41 21.43 1.93
N CYS A 19 -36.42 20.11 1.94
CA CYS A 19 -35.20 19.33 2.07
C CYS A 19 -34.24 19.62 0.91
N PRO A 20 -32.97 19.98 1.17
CA PRO A 20 -32.03 20.31 0.11
C PRO A 20 -31.60 19.14 -0.78
N ILE A 21 -31.96 17.90 -0.41
CA ILE A 21 -31.63 16.68 -1.17
C ILE A 21 -32.79 16.29 -2.09
N CYS A 22 -34.00 16.15 -1.56
CA CYS A 22 -35.17 15.75 -2.36
C CYS A 22 -36.01 16.92 -2.86
N PHE A 23 -35.76 18.15 -2.41
CA PHE A 23 -36.51 19.37 -2.74
C PHE A 23 -38.01 19.32 -2.38
N GLU A 24 -38.41 18.36 -1.55
CA GLU A 24 -39.77 18.23 -1.00
C GLU A 24 -39.84 18.79 0.43
N SER A 25 -41.06 18.94 0.96
CA SER A 25 -41.28 19.20 2.39
C SER A 25 -40.58 18.14 3.26
N PHE A 26 -40.03 18.55 4.40
CA PHE A 26 -39.31 17.65 5.29
C PHE A 26 -40.15 16.46 5.75
N LYS A 27 -39.65 15.24 5.51
CA LYS A 27 -40.19 13.99 6.04
C LYS A 27 -39.24 13.48 7.10
N THR A 28 -39.70 13.45 8.34
CA THR A 28 -38.89 13.06 9.51
C THR A 28 -37.54 13.79 9.58
N PRO A 29 -37.52 15.12 9.78
CA PRO A 29 -36.33 15.95 9.69
C PRO A 29 -35.29 15.58 10.75
N ARG A 30 -34.05 15.45 10.32
CA ARG A 30 -32.85 15.27 11.14
C ARG A 30 -31.99 16.51 11.01
N TYR A 31 -31.49 17.06 12.12
CA TYR A 31 -30.60 18.22 12.09
C TYR A 31 -29.17 17.82 12.44
N LEU A 32 -28.21 18.31 11.66
CA LEU A 32 -26.79 18.05 11.87
C LEU A 32 -26.18 19.07 12.85
N PRO A 33 -24.99 18.82 13.41
CA PRO A 33 -24.27 19.79 14.26
C PRO A 33 -23.96 21.14 13.58
N CYS A 34 -23.97 21.17 12.24
CA CYS A 34 -23.85 22.38 11.43
C CYS A 34 -25.20 23.10 11.17
N PHE A 35 -26.26 22.71 11.88
CA PHE A 35 -27.63 23.24 11.83
C PHE A 35 -28.40 23.06 10.51
N HIS A 36 -27.80 22.41 9.51
CA HIS A 36 -28.54 22.01 8.32
C HIS A 36 -29.46 20.82 8.63
N THR A 37 -30.69 20.89 8.09
CA THR A 37 -31.73 19.89 8.29
C THR A 37 -32.01 19.13 7.00
N PHE A 38 -32.25 17.82 7.09
CA PHE A 38 -32.54 16.92 5.97
C PHE A 38 -33.60 15.90 6.34
N CYS A 39 -34.30 15.33 5.35
CA CYS A 39 -35.15 14.16 5.59
C CYS A 39 -34.31 12.97 6.04
N HIS A 40 -34.84 12.13 6.93
CA HIS A 40 -34.19 10.91 7.39
C HIS A 40 -33.68 10.05 6.22
N ASN A 41 -34.54 9.66 5.28
CA ASN A 41 -34.16 8.76 4.19
C ASN A 41 -33.11 9.37 3.24
N CYS A 42 -33.19 10.69 3.01
CA CYS A 42 -32.22 11.41 2.20
C CYS A 42 -30.83 11.41 2.86
N LEU A 43 -30.80 11.68 4.16
CA LEU A 43 -29.58 11.67 4.94
C LEU A 43 -28.98 10.27 5.05
N SER A 44 -29.80 9.25 5.31
CA SER A 44 -29.39 7.85 5.37
C SER A 44 -28.75 7.38 4.05
N SER A 45 -29.43 7.60 2.93
CA SER A 45 -28.89 7.24 1.61
C SER A 45 -27.57 7.94 1.31
N TYR A 46 -27.46 9.23 1.67
CA TYR A 46 -26.22 9.98 1.50
C TYR A 46 -25.07 9.46 2.36
N ILE A 47 -25.33 9.16 3.65
CA ILE A 47 -24.33 8.59 4.57
C ILE A 47 -23.81 7.26 4.02
N LEU A 48 -24.70 6.33 3.65
CA LEU A 48 -24.32 5.02 3.11
C LEU A 48 -23.48 5.15 1.84
N SER A 49 -23.88 6.03 0.92
CA SER A 49 -23.12 6.26 -0.32
C SER A 49 -21.72 6.84 -0.06
N THR A 50 -21.59 7.75 0.90
CA THR A 50 -20.32 8.44 1.20
C THR A 50 -19.35 7.57 1.99
N CYS A 51 -19.87 6.57 2.72
CA CYS A 51 -19.09 5.66 3.54
C CYS A 51 -18.73 4.34 2.83
N LYS A 52 -19.39 3.99 1.72
CA LYS A 52 -19.25 2.70 1.03
C LYS A 52 -17.81 2.30 0.69
N SER A 53 -16.96 3.26 0.33
CA SER A 53 -15.57 3.01 -0.09
C SER A 53 -14.54 3.26 1.02
N LYS A 54 -14.98 3.45 2.27
CA LYS A 54 -14.11 3.77 3.40
C LYS A 54 -14.09 2.60 4.37
N GLU A 55 -12.89 2.18 4.76
CA GLU A 55 -12.73 1.25 5.88
C GLU A 55 -13.03 1.98 7.18
N ASN A 56 -13.88 1.40 8.04
CA ASN A 56 -14.25 1.91 9.36
C ASN A 56 -14.59 3.42 9.37
N PRO A 57 -15.65 3.84 8.66
CA PRO A 57 -16.00 5.25 8.53
C PRO A 57 -16.28 5.88 9.91
N VAL A 58 -15.70 7.06 10.15
CA VAL A 58 -15.79 7.79 11.45
C VAL A 58 -16.73 9.01 11.41
N GLY A 59 -17.33 9.26 10.25
CA GLY A 59 -18.26 10.36 10.03
C GLY A 59 -18.45 10.68 8.54
N PHE A 60 -19.16 11.76 8.25
CA PHE A 60 -19.50 12.16 6.89
C PHE A 60 -19.54 13.69 6.75
N PRO A 61 -19.26 14.25 5.56
CA PRO A 61 -19.40 15.68 5.32
C PRO A 61 -20.86 16.06 5.13
N CYS A 62 -21.32 17.14 5.75
CA CYS A 62 -22.67 17.69 5.53
C CYS A 62 -22.96 17.89 4.04
N PRO A 63 -24.13 17.45 3.51
CA PRO A 63 -24.48 17.63 2.10
C PRO A 63 -24.48 19.08 1.61
N LEU A 64 -24.73 20.05 2.51
CA LEU A 64 -24.81 21.47 2.18
C LEU A 64 -23.51 22.24 2.36
N CYS A 65 -22.93 22.22 3.57
CA CYS A 65 -21.75 23.03 3.89
C CYS A 65 -20.44 22.26 3.88
N ARG A 66 -20.47 20.95 3.66
CA ARG A 66 -19.31 20.05 3.68
C ARG A 66 -18.54 19.97 5.01
N GLN A 67 -19.03 20.65 6.07
CA GLN A 67 -18.49 20.50 7.43
C GLN A 67 -18.56 19.04 7.86
N PHE A 68 -17.47 18.54 8.45
CA PHE A 68 -17.39 17.15 8.91
C PHE A 68 -18.34 16.92 10.09
N VAL A 69 -19.19 15.90 9.97
CA VAL A 69 -20.11 15.44 11.00
C VAL A 69 -19.60 14.12 11.56
N PRO A 70 -19.17 14.10 12.84
CA PRO A 70 -18.73 12.86 13.50
C PRO A 70 -19.84 11.82 13.57
N ALA A 71 -19.47 10.54 13.60
CA ALA A 71 -20.40 9.45 13.84
C ALA A 71 -21.08 9.60 15.22
N PRO A 72 -22.40 9.39 15.33
CA PRO A 72 -23.18 9.65 16.55
C PRO A 72 -23.08 8.54 17.63
N SER A 73 -21.88 8.04 17.93
CA SER A 73 -21.46 7.00 18.91
C SER A 73 -21.16 5.58 18.37
N SER A 74 -21.73 5.15 17.23
CA SER A 74 -21.44 3.83 16.62
C SER A 74 -20.44 3.92 15.46
N ILE A 75 -19.14 4.14 15.74
CA ILE A 75 -18.09 4.24 14.71
C ILE A 75 -18.04 2.97 13.87
N GLY A 76 -17.91 3.11 12.54
CA GLY A 76 -17.83 1.98 11.62
C GLY A 76 -19.18 1.38 11.20
N GLU A 77 -20.30 1.82 11.77
CA GLU A 77 -21.65 1.31 11.49
C GLU A 77 -22.57 2.39 10.87
N PRO A 78 -22.28 2.84 9.62
CA PRO A 78 -22.99 3.96 8.99
C PRO A 78 -24.50 3.75 8.84
N GLU A 79 -24.95 2.50 8.81
CA GLU A 79 -26.37 2.11 8.72
C GLU A 79 -27.18 2.62 9.93
N LYS A 80 -26.55 2.71 11.11
CA LYS A 80 -27.22 3.11 12.36
C LYS A 80 -27.20 4.62 12.61
N TRP A 81 -26.37 5.37 11.90
CA TRP A 81 -26.10 6.78 12.25
C TRP A 81 -27.33 7.67 12.13
N THR A 82 -28.14 7.48 11.08
CA THR A 82 -29.31 8.35 10.85
C THR A 82 -30.38 8.23 11.93
N GLU A 83 -30.45 7.08 12.59
CA GLU A 83 -31.36 6.82 13.71
C GLU A 83 -30.92 7.58 14.97
N LEU A 84 -29.61 7.66 15.19
CA LEU A 84 -28.98 8.33 16.33
C LEU A 84 -28.88 9.85 16.17
N ILE A 85 -29.00 10.38 14.95
CA ILE A 85 -29.03 11.83 14.72
C ILE A 85 -30.35 12.40 15.26
N PRO A 86 -30.29 13.48 16.07
CA PRO A 86 -31.48 14.08 16.66
C PRO A 86 -32.57 14.45 15.67
N PHE A 87 -33.79 14.14 16.05
CA PHE A 87 -34.99 14.58 15.35
C PHE A 87 -35.22 16.07 15.56
N ASN A 88 -35.49 16.81 14.48
CA ASN A 88 -35.83 18.22 14.60
C ASN A 88 -37.33 18.37 14.87
N THR A 89 -37.72 18.28 16.15
CA THR A 89 -39.11 18.40 16.61
C THR A 89 -39.73 19.76 16.26
N ILE A 90 -38.93 20.83 16.28
CA ILE A 90 -39.36 22.18 15.92
C ILE A 90 -39.75 22.22 14.45
N VAL A 91 -38.85 21.80 13.56
CA VAL A 91 -39.13 21.73 12.11
C VAL A 91 -40.32 20.81 11.84
N GLN A 92 -40.39 19.62 12.46
CA GLN A 92 -41.56 18.75 12.27
C GLN A 92 -42.87 19.43 12.67
N SER A 93 -42.92 20.08 13.84
CA SER A 93 -44.12 20.76 14.34
C SER A 93 -44.55 21.95 13.48
N MET A 94 -43.60 22.61 12.81
CA MET A 94 -43.87 23.68 11.85
C MET A 94 -44.55 23.17 10.57
N PHE A 95 -44.25 21.93 10.14
CA PHE A 95 -44.71 21.38 8.86
C PHE A 95 -45.86 20.36 8.96
N GLU A 96 -46.07 19.71 10.11
CA GLU A 96 -47.20 18.79 10.33
C GLU A 96 -48.54 19.52 10.53
N LYS A 97 -48.53 20.69 11.17
CA LYS A 97 -49.74 21.47 11.45
C LYS A 97 -49.94 22.54 10.37
N LYS A 98 -50.71 22.21 9.33
CA LYS A 98 -51.15 23.17 8.29
C LYS A 98 -52.26 24.12 8.73
N ASP A 99 -52.71 24.02 9.97
CA ASP A 99 -53.92 24.69 10.43
C ASP A 99 -53.59 26.01 11.15
N GLN A 100 -54.40 27.04 10.89
CA GLN A 100 -54.15 28.42 11.33
C GLN A 100 -54.73 28.74 12.72
N PHE A 101 -55.29 27.75 13.40
CA PHE A 101 -56.05 27.94 14.64
C PHE A 101 -55.22 27.73 15.91
N CYS A 102 -55.70 28.31 17.00
CA CYS A 102 -55.15 28.23 18.34
C CYS A 102 -55.33 26.80 18.91
N ASP A 103 -54.20 26.17 19.26
CA ASP A 103 -54.17 24.83 19.84
C ASP A 103 -54.90 24.76 21.19
N ALA A 104 -54.85 25.82 22.00
CA ALA A 104 -55.51 25.87 23.30
C ALA A 104 -57.03 26.02 23.18
N CYS A 105 -57.52 26.88 22.27
CA CYS A 105 -58.95 27.03 21.98
C CYS A 105 -59.53 25.76 21.38
N ARG A 106 -58.80 25.08 20.50
CA ARG A 106 -59.25 23.83 19.90
C ARG A 106 -59.46 22.70 20.91
N ARG A 107 -58.75 22.70 22.05
CA ARG A 107 -59.02 21.75 23.15
C ARG A 107 -60.37 21.98 23.84
N ALA A 108 -60.95 23.16 23.66
CA ALA A 108 -62.28 23.52 24.10
C ALA A 108 -63.30 23.54 22.94
N ASP A 109 -62.96 22.92 21.80
CA ASP A 109 -63.75 22.90 20.57
C ASP A 109 -64.05 24.30 19.99
N GLU A 110 -63.13 25.26 20.18
CA GLU A 110 -63.20 26.62 19.65
C GLU A 110 -62.18 26.84 18.50
N GLU A 111 -62.60 27.54 17.44
CA GLU A 111 -61.78 27.81 16.22
C GLU A 111 -61.30 29.27 16.16
N GLU A 112 -60.44 29.66 17.10
CA GLU A 112 -59.82 30.99 17.11
C GLU A 112 -58.51 31.01 16.31
N VAL A 113 -58.27 32.04 15.50
CA VAL A 113 -57.04 32.15 14.70
C VAL A 113 -55.83 32.40 15.60
N ALA A 114 -54.76 31.63 15.41
CA ALA A 114 -53.52 31.79 16.15
C ALA A 114 -52.75 33.03 15.66
N THR A 115 -52.27 33.84 16.61
CA THR A 115 -51.45 35.04 16.34
C THR A 115 -49.99 34.80 16.62
N ASP A 116 -49.67 33.96 17.61
CA ASP A 116 -48.31 33.69 18.06
C ASP A 116 -48.09 32.17 18.22
N TRP A 117 -46.87 31.71 18.08
CA TRP A 117 -46.42 30.36 18.35
C TRP A 117 -45.43 30.37 19.52
N CYS A 118 -45.66 29.49 20.49
CA CYS A 118 -44.80 29.36 21.66
C CYS A 118 -43.73 28.29 21.43
N LYS A 119 -42.46 28.70 21.45
CA LYS A 119 -41.32 27.80 21.22
C LYS A 119 -41.18 26.72 22.29
N SER A 120 -41.44 27.06 23.54
CA SER A 120 -41.33 26.14 24.67
C SER A 120 -42.50 25.15 24.76
N CYS A 121 -43.70 25.55 24.32
CA CYS A 121 -44.88 24.69 24.34
C CYS A 121 -45.12 23.97 23.01
N LEU A 122 -44.46 24.39 21.93
CA LEU A 122 -44.69 23.93 20.55
C LEU A 122 -46.16 24.09 20.10
N GLU A 123 -46.81 25.15 20.57
CA GLU A 123 -48.24 25.41 20.39
C GLU A 123 -48.50 26.78 19.75
N SER A 124 -49.47 26.81 18.83
CA SER A 124 -50.02 28.03 18.24
C SER A 124 -51.12 28.59 19.14
N LEU A 125 -51.06 29.87 19.48
CA LEU A 125 -51.94 30.53 20.45
C LEU A 125 -52.60 31.77 19.81
N CYS A 126 -53.90 31.97 20.07
CA CYS A 126 -54.59 33.22 19.74
C CYS A 126 -54.20 34.33 20.72
N LEU A 127 -54.56 35.58 20.39
CA LEU A 127 -54.23 36.76 21.19
C LEU A 127 -54.67 36.64 22.66
N SER A 128 -55.82 36.00 22.92
CA SER A 128 -56.36 35.79 24.27
C SER A 128 -55.51 34.77 25.04
N CYS A 129 -55.17 33.65 24.42
CA CYS A 129 -54.32 32.63 25.02
C CYS A 129 -52.91 33.15 25.28
N VAL A 130 -52.34 33.98 24.39
CA VAL A 130 -51.03 34.64 24.60
C VAL A 130 -51.04 35.52 25.85
N LYS A 131 -52.09 36.33 26.05
CA LYS A 131 -52.22 37.17 27.25
C LYS A 131 -52.26 36.33 28.52
N PHE A 132 -52.94 35.19 28.50
CA PHE A 132 -52.97 34.27 29.64
C PHE A 132 -51.60 33.60 29.85
N HIS A 133 -50.96 33.18 28.75
CA HIS A 133 -49.64 32.55 28.74
C HIS A 133 -48.57 33.43 29.39
N LYS A 134 -48.61 34.74 29.11
CA LYS A 134 -47.71 35.74 29.70
C LYS A 134 -47.99 36.05 31.18
N ARG A 135 -49.21 35.78 31.67
CA ARG A 135 -49.62 36.03 33.06
C ARG A 135 -49.37 34.84 33.98
N SER A 136 -49.33 33.63 33.41
CA SER A 136 -49.11 32.40 34.17
C SER A 136 -47.65 32.28 34.60
N ALA A 137 -47.42 32.04 35.89
CA ALA A 137 -46.08 31.85 36.44
C ALA A 137 -45.31 30.70 35.76
N ALA A 138 -46.03 29.69 35.24
CA ALA A 138 -45.45 28.53 34.57
C ALA A 138 -44.97 28.81 33.14
N SER A 139 -45.48 29.85 32.48
CA SER A 139 -45.25 30.09 31.03
C SER A 139 -44.86 31.53 30.69
N GLN A 140 -44.82 32.44 31.67
CA GLN A 140 -44.49 33.86 31.48
C GLN A 140 -43.13 34.12 30.82
N ASN A 141 -42.19 33.19 30.97
CA ASN A 141 -40.83 33.29 30.43
C ASN A 141 -40.67 32.55 29.08
N HIS A 142 -41.75 31.97 28.53
CA HIS A 142 -41.67 31.27 27.26
C HIS A 142 -41.54 32.25 26.10
N GLU A 143 -40.69 31.92 25.13
CA GLU A 143 -40.52 32.70 23.91
C GLU A 143 -41.74 32.53 23.00
N LEU A 144 -42.34 33.64 22.60
CA LEU A 144 -43.51 33.73 21.72
C LEU A 144 -43.11 34.43 20.43
N ILE A 145 -43.47 33.82 19.31
CA ILE A 145 -43.08 34.25 17.97
C ILE A 145 -44.33 34.48 17.15
N PRO A 146 -44.53 35.64 16.51
CA PRO A 146 -45.67 35.86 15.62
C PRO A 146 -45.80 34.75 14.57
N VAL A 147 -47.04 34.29 14.29
CA VAL A 147 -47.28 33.24 13.28
C VAL A 147 -46.88 33.70 11.87
N SER A 148 -46.92 35.02 11.58
CA SER A 148 -46.37 35.61 10.35
C SER A 148 -44.86 35.40 10.20
N ASP A 149 -44.15 35.31 11.32
CA ASP A 149 -42.70 35.23 11.39
C ASP A 149 -42.26 33.78 11.65
N LYS A 150 -43.21 32.83 11.69
CA LYS A 150 -43.01 31.38 11.89
C LYS A 150 -42.05 30.78 10.86
N GLU A 151 -41.97 31.38 9.66
CA GLU A 151 -41.06 30.99 8.58
C GLU A 151 -39.61 31.49 8.77
N THR A 152 -39.38 32.41 9.71
CA THR A 152 -38.09 33.11 9.91
C THR A 152 -37.38 32.76 11.22
N VAL A 153 -37.94 31.86 12.03
CA VAL A 153 -37.42 31.56 13.37
C VAL A 153 -36.03 30.93 13.29
N PRO A 154 -34.99 31.61 13.80
CA PRO A 154 -33.72 30.95 14.05
C PRO A 154 -33.96 29.91 15.14
N VAL A 155 -33.67 28.64 14.86
CA VAL A 155 -33.65 27.58 15.86
C VAL A 155 -32.45 27.84 16.79
N ALA A 156 -32.60 28.81 17.69
CA ALA A 156 -31.62 29.10 18.73
C ALA A 156 -31.62 27.91 19.69
N ILE A 157 -30.47 27.24 19.74
CA ILE A 157 -30.15 26.09 20.57
C ILE A 157 -30.42 26.46 22.02
N GLU A 158 -31.34 25.76 22.69
CA GLU A 158 -31.26 25.69 24.14
C GLU A 158 -29.92 25.03 24.47
N SER A 159 -28.97 25.79 25.00
CA SER A 159 -27.64 25.30 25.41
C SER A 159 -27.69 24.37 26.63
N ARG A 160 -28.82 23.71 26.87
CA ARG A 160 -29.07 22.85 28.01
C ARG A 160 -28.91 21.40 27.55
N VAL A 161 -27.96 20.70 28.16
CA VAL A 161 -27.85 19.25 27.97
C VAL A 161 -29.05 18.60 28.66
N LEU A 162 -29.88 17.92 27.89
CA LEU A 162 -31.05 17.20 28.40
C LEU A 162 -30.71 15.73 28.60
N CYS A 163 -31.33 15.13 29.62
CA CYS A 163 -31.29 13.70 29.86
C CYS A 163 -32.06 12.97 28.75
N ILE A 164 -31.42 11.96 28.17
CA ILE A 164 -31.94 11.19 27.03
C ILE A 164 -33.24 10.46 27.40
N ASP A 165 -33.37 9.98 28.65
CA ASP A 165 -34.51 9.18 29.09
C ASP A 165 -35.73 10.02 29.49
N HIS A 166 -35.51 11.16 30.14
CA HIS A 166 -36.56 11.91 30.83
C HIS A 166 -36.76 13.33 30.28
N ASN A 167 -35.98 13.72 29.26
CA ASN A 167 -36.03 15.04 28.64
C ASN A 167 -35.94 16.22 29.64
N ALA A 168 -35.29 15.98 30.79
CA ALA A 168 -35.07 16.93 31.87
C ALA A 168 -33.61 17.42 31.88
N PRO A 169 -33.27 18.60 32.44
CA PRO A 169 -31.89 19.08 32.49
C PRO A 169 -30.95 18.08 33.18
N ALA A 170 -29.88 17.68 32.48
CA ALA A 170 -28.82 16.84 33.05
C ALA A 170 -27.99 17.67 34.04
N LYS A 171 -27.74 17.10 35.23
CA LYS A 171 -26.99 17.78 36.32
C LYS A 171 -25.86 16.94 36.89
N TYR A 172 -25.90 15.63 36.66
CA TYR A 172 -24.96 14.67 37.23
C TYR A 172 -24.26 13.87 36.12
N LEU A 173 -23.07 13.36 36.42
CA LEU A 173 -22.34 12.37 35.63
C LEU A 173 -22.27 11.08 36.44
N CYS A 174 -22.75 9.98 35.90
CA CYS A 174 -22.42 8.66 36.44
C CYS A 174 -21.04 8.27 35.93
N VAL A 175 -20.04 8.18 36.81
CA VAL A 175 -18.66 7.86 36.43
C VAL A 175 -18.55 6.39 36.03
N ASP A 176 -19.34 5.50 36.66
CA ASP A 176 -19.28 4.08 36.35
C ASP A 176 -19.83 3.74 34.96
N HIS A 177 -20.76 4.54 34.45
CA HIS A 177 -21.36 4.39 33.11
C HIS A 177 -20.84 5.42 32.10
N GLU A 178 -20.07 6.41 32.53
CA GLU A 178 -19.60 7.54 31.73
C GLU A 178 -20.74 8.33 31.03
N GLU A 179 -21.91 8.42 31.68
CA GLU A 179 -23.13 9.00 31.12
C GLU A 179 -23.67 10.19 31.93
N LEU A 180 -24.16 11.22 31.23
CA LEU A 180 -24.83 12.37 31.85
C LEU A 180 -26.27 12.04 32.21
N CYS A 181 -26.69 12.38 33.42
CA CYS A 181 -27.98 11.98 33.96
C CYS A 181 -28.69 13.11 34.74
N CYS A 182 -30.03 13.00 34.82
CA CYS A 182 -30.86 13.87 35.65
C CYS A 182 -31.10 13.24 37.04
N ALA A 183 -31.69 14.00 37.98
CA ALA A 183 -31.96 13.51 39.34
C ALA A 183 -32.81 12.22 39.36
N GLU A 184 -33.75 12.06 38.42
CA GLU A 184 -34.58 10.85 38.31
C GLU A 184 -33.75 9.63 37.90
N CYS A 185 -32.82 9.77 36.94
CA CYS A 185 -31.90 8.70 36.55
C CYS A 185 -31.01 8.25 37.71
N VAL A 186 -30.55 9.19 38.56
CA VAL A 186 -29.74 8.88 39.75
C VAL A 186 -30.53 7.98 40.70
N CYS A 187 -31.82 8.26 40.91
CA CYS A 187 -32.67 7.49 41.83
C CYS A 187 -33.17 6.15 41.25
N THR A 188 -33.19 6.02 39.93
CA THR A 188 -33.76 4.85 39.23
C THR A 188 -32.67 3.94 38.67
N LYS A 189 -32.03 4.36 37.56
CA LYS A 189 -31.05 3.57 36.81
C LYS A 189 -29.69 3.49 37.50
N HIS A 190 -29.21 4.60 38.06
CA HIS A 190 -27.87 4.68 38.63
C HIS A 190 -27.84 4.52 40.16
N ARG A 191 -28.93 4.04 40.77
CA ARG A 191 -29.04 3.90 42.24
C ARG A 191 -27.98 2.98 42.85
N LYS A 192 -27.50 1.99 42.07
CA LYS A 192 -26.48 1.02 42.49
C LYS A 192 -25.07 1.37 42.01
N CYS A 193 -24.91 2.50 41.32
CA CYS A 193 -23.60 2.97 40.89
C CYS A 193 -22.82 3.46 42.11
N TYR A 194 -21.52 3.19 42.09
CA TYR A 194 -20.60 3.56 43.15
C TYR A 194 -20.26 5.05 43.10
N LYS A 195 -20.19 5.66 41.90
CA LYS A 195 -19.76 7.04 41.74
C LYS A 195 -20.64 7.85 40.79
N VAL A 196 -21.30 8.86 41.35
CA VAL A 196 -22.10 9.86 40.64
C VAL A 196 -21.66 11.23 41.13
N ASP A 197 -21.12 12.05 40.22
CA ASP A 197 -20.58 13.38 40.52
C ASP A 197 -21.44 14.47 39.87
N GLU A 198 -21.41 15.68 40.43
CA GLU A 198 -22.00 16.85 39.76
C GLU A 198 -21.17 17.25 38.53
N ILE A 199 -21.85 17.64 37.44
CA ILE A 199 -21.20 17.97 36.17
C ILE A 199 -20.22 19.15 36.33
N GLU A 200 -20.64 20.20 37.04
CA GLU A 200 -19.83 21.41 37.26
C GLU A 200 -18.52 21.09 37.97
N LYS A 201 -18.59 20.34 39.07
CA LYS A 201 -17.41 19.90 39.83
C LYS A 201 -16.52 18.95 39.01
N THR A 202 -17.11 18.07 38.21
CA THR A 202 -16.34 17.20 37.31
C THR A 202 -15.59 18.00 36.26
N ALA A 203 -16.23 19.00 35.65
CA ALA A 203 -15.60 19.87 34.67
C ALA A 203 -14.43 20.64 35.29
N GLU A 204 -14.59 21.21 36.49
CA GLU A 204 -13.51 21.87 37.22
C GLU A 204 -12.34 20.92 37.49
N ASN A 205 -12.60 19.69 37.92
CA ASN A 205 -11.56 18.69 38.18
C ASN A 205 -10.80 18.32 36.90
N LEU A 206 -11.50 18.11 35.78
CA LEU A 206 -10.88 17.79 34.49
C LEU A 206 -9.96 18.91 33.97
N ILE A 207 -10.32 20.16 34.25
CA ILE A 207 -9.50 21.34 33.92
C ILE A 207 -8.25 21.40 34.82
N HIS A 208 -8.41 21.27 36.14
CA HIS A 208 -7.32 21.40 37.11
C HIS A 208 -6.33 20.22 37.09
N SER A 209 -6.81 18.99 36.88
CA SER A 209 -5.95 17.78 36.83
C SER A 209 -5.03 17.73 35.62
N GLY A 210 -5.28 18.59 34.61
CA GLY A 210 -4.60 18.54 33.32
C GLY A 210 -5.01 17.35 32.45
N THR A 211 -6.04 16.57 32.83
CA THR A 211 -6.52 15.41 32.04
C THR A 211 -6.93 15.84 30.64
N LEU A 212 -7.63 16.97 30.49
CA LEU A 212 -8.00 17.52 29.17
C LEU A 212 -6.77 17.86 28.32
N LYS A 213 -5.71 18.40 28.94
CA LYS A 213 -4.47 18.74 28.23
C LYS A 213 -3.73 17.48 27.77
N LYS A 214 -3.67 16.43 28.60
CA LYS A 214 -3.07 15.14 28.24
C LYS A 214 -3.79 14.49 27.07
N LEU A 215 -5.13 14.40 27.13
CA LEU A 215 -5.93 13.85 26.05
C LEU A 215 -5.78 14.67 24.76
N ALA A 216 -5.76 16.01 24.86
CA ALA A 216 -5.52 16.87 23.71
C ALA A 216 -4.14 16.63 23.08
N GLN A 217 -3.09 16.42 23.89
CA GLN A 217 -1.74 16.08 23.40
C GLN A 217 -1.71 14.71 22.72
N GLU A 218 -2.39 13.71 23.28
CA GLU A 218 -2.50 12.38 22.67
C GLU A 218 -3.23 12.44 21.33
N ILE A 219 -4.33 13.20 21.24
CA ILE A 219 -5.06 13.45 19.99
C ILE A 219 -4.16 14.13 18.96
N LEU A 220 -3.41 15.15 19.35
CA LEU A 220 -2.48 15.85 18.45
C LEU A 220 -1.38 14.92 17.93
N LYS A 221 -0.77 14.12 18.81
CA LYS A 221 0.24 13.13 18.44
C LYS A 221 -0.34 12.07 17.48
N HIS A 222 -1.56 11.60 17.74
CA HIS A 222 -2.22 10.65 16.85
C HIS A 222 -2.55 11.30 15.49
N ASN A 223 -2.97 12.56 15.49
CA ASN A 223 -3.22 13.31 14.26
C ASN A 223 -1.95 13.50 13.41
N GLU A 224 -0.78 13.72 14.04
CA GLU A 224 0.50 13.75 13.33
C GLU A 224 0.80 12.41 12.65
N ILE A 225 0.53 11.28 13.31
CA ILE A 225 0.66 9.94 12.71
C ILE A 225 -0.27 9.81 11.49
N LEU A 226 -1.53 10.24 11.59
CA LEU A 226 -2.49 10.20 10.48
C LEU A 226 -2.06 11.07 9.30
N ILE A 227 -1.53 12.28 9.56
CA ILE A 227 -1.00 13.18 8.53
C ILE A 227 0.21 12.53 7.83
N GLN A 228 1.13 11.95 8.60
CA GLN A 228 2.30 11.28 8.05
C GLN A 228 1.88 10.08 7.19
N THR A 229 1.01 9.21 7.69
CA THR A 229 0.51 8.05 6.95
C THR A 229 -0.21 8.44 5.67
N LYS A 230 -1.01 9.53 5.70
CA LYS A 230 -1.63 10.07 4.48
C LYS A 230 -0.57 10.46 3.45
N THR A 231 0.46 11.17 3.89
CA THR A 231 1.56 11.62 3.03
C THR A 231 2.37 10.45 2.48
N ASP A 232 2.62 9.42 3.29
CA ASP A 232 3.29 8.18 2.87
C ASP A 232 2.45 7.42 1.83
N GLY A 233 1.13 7.38 2.00
CA GLY A 233 0.19 6.81 1.02
C GLY A 233 0.20 7.58 -0.30
N GLU A 234 0.16 8.92 -0.25
CA GLU A 234 0.28 9.78 -1.43
C GLU A 234 1.62 9.59 -2.16
N THR A 235 2.71 9.45 -1.41
CA THR A 235 4.05 9.17 -1.96
C THR A 235 4.12 7.78 -2.59
N THR A 236 3.52 6.78 -1.96
CA THR A 236 3.45 5.41 -2.48
C THR A 236 2.69 5.35 -3.79
N MET A 237 1.55 6.05 -3.89
CA MET A 237 0.81 6.17 -5.16
C MET A 237 1.66 6.79 -6.27
N LYS A 238 2.37 7.89 -5.97
CA LYS A 238 3.28 8.52 -6.93
C LYS A 238 4.40 7.57 -7.38
N HIS A 239 4.99 6.81 -6.45
CA HIS A 239 6.01 5.82 -6.78
C HIS A 239 5.46 4.69 -7.65
N ILE A 240 4.22 4.24 -7.40
CA ILE A 240 3.55 3.23 -8.25
C ILE A 240 3.38 3.77 -9.67
N ASP A 241 2.89 5.00 -9.82
CA ASP A 241 2.73 5.64 -11.14
C ASP A 241 4.08 5.75 -11.86
N GLU A 242 5.11 6.28 -11.19
CA GLU A 242 6.46 6.43 -11.76
C GLU A 242 7.09 5.07 -12.14
N THR A 243 6.90 4.04 -11.32
CA THR A 243 7.40 2.68 -11.60
C THR A 243 6.64 2.04 -12.76
N SER A 244 5.32 2.24 -12.84
CA SER A 244 4.49 1.76 -13.95
C SER A 244 4.91 2.40 -15.28
N ASP A 245 5.15 3.71 -15.28
CA ASP A 245 5.66 4.44 -16.44
C ASP A 245 7.05 3.94 -16.85
N LYS A 246 7.95 3.71 -15.88
CA LYS A 246 9.29 3.18 -16.15
C LYS A 246 9.24 1.78 -16.77
N ILE A 247 8.44 0.87 -16.21
CA ILE A 247 8.25 -0.50 -16.75
C ILE A 247 7.68 -0.44 -18.17
N SER A 248 6.73 0.47 -18.41
CA SER A 248 6.14 0.69 -19.74
C SER A 248 7.18 1.20 -20.74
N GLN A 249 8.03 2.13 -20.33
CA GLN A 249 9.12 2.65 -21.18
C GLN A 249 10.16 1.56 -21.46
N GLU A 250 10.61 0.80 -20.45
CA GLU A 250 11.56 -0.30 -20.63
C GLU A 250 11.01 -1.38 -21.59
N SER A 251 9.72 -1.72 -21.46
CA SER A 251 9.04 -2.66 -22.36
C SER A 251 8.99 -2.13 -23.80
N THR A 252 8.75 -0.83 -23.97
CA THR A 252 8.71 -0.15 -25.27
C THR A 252 10.10 -0.09 -25.91
N ASP A 253 11.13 0.26 -25.14
CA ASP A 253 12.53 0.28 -25.59
C ASP A 253 13.01 -1.11 -26.00
N LEU A 254 12.64 -2.16 -25.25
CA LEU A 254 12.96 -3.53 -25.58
C LEU A 254 12.31 -3.94 -26.91
N ARG A 255 11.02 -3.63 -27.09
CA ARG A 255 10.31 -3.85 -28.36
C ARG A 255 11.04 -3.16 -29.52
N ASP A 256 11.40 -1.89 -29.36
CA ASP A 256 12.03 -1.12 -30.44
C ASP A 256 13.46 -1.62 -30.76
N LYS A 257 14.20 -2.14 -29.77
CA LYS A 257 15.46 -2.85 -30.00
C LYS A 257 15.26 -4.16 -30.77
N LEU A 258 14.25 -4.96 -30.39
CA LEU A 258 13.93 -6.22 -31.07
C LEU A 258 13.53 -6.00 -32.52
N VAL A 259 12.65 -5.02 -32.79
CA VAL A 259 12.21 -4.67 -34.16
C VAL A 259 13.39 -4.25 -35.02
N ARG A 260 14.28 -3.39 -34.51
CA ARG A 260 15.50 -2.99 -35.24
C ARG A 260 16.40 -4.17 -35.56
N HIS A 261 16.66 -5.03 -34.56
CA HIS A 261 17.52 -6.19 -34.76
C HIS A 261 16.95 -7.17 -35.80
N ILE A 262 15.63 -7.40 -35.79
CA ILE A 262 14.95 -8.25 -36.79
C ILE A 262 15.08 -7.63 -38.18
N ASN A 263 14.88 -6.32 -38.32
CA ASN A 263 15.02 -5.64 -39.61
C ASN A 263 16.45 -5.75 -40.16
N ASP A 264 17.48 -5.50 -39.33
CA ASP A 264 18.90 -5.62 -39.74
C ASP A 264 19.24 -7.05 -40.20
N LEU A 265 18.74 -8.07 -39.49
CA LEU A 265 18.90 -9.48 -39.85
C LEU A 265 18.27 -9.80 -41.21
N VAL A 266 17.04 -9.31 -41.44
CA VAL A 266 16.33 -9.49 -42.72
C VAL A 266 17.09 -8.81 -43.86
N GLU A 267 17.52 -7.56 -43.68
CA GLU A 267 18.30 -6.84 -44.68
C GLU A 267 19.59 -7.57 -45.02
N THR A 268 20.35 -8.02 -44.00
CA THR A 268 21.60 -8.77 -44.20
C THR A 268 21.37 -10.07 -44.99
N HIS A 269 20.30 -10.80 -44.68
CA HIS A 269 19.95 -12.03 -45.39
C HIS A 269 19.54 -11.77 -46.84
N LEU A 270 18.78 -10.70 -47.11
CA LEU A 270 18.41 -10.30 -48.47
C LEU A 270 19.63 -9.87 -49.29
N ASP A 271 20.58 -9.16 -48.67
CA ASP A 271 21.84 -8.74 -49.30
C ASP A 271 22.74 -9.94 -49.66
N ASP A 272 22.90 -10.90 -48.75
CA ASP A 272 23.66 -12.13 -49.03
C ASP A 272 23.01 -12.95 -50.16
N LEU A 273 21.68 -13.08 -50.14
CA LEU A 273 20.93 -13.74 -51.21
C LEU A 273 21.17 -13.03 -52.55
N ALA A 274 21.08 -11.69 -52.58
CA ALA A 274 21.31 -10.90 -53.79
C ALA A 274 22.73 -11.11 -54.35
N LYS A 275 23.76 -11.10 -53.50
CA LYS A 275 25.17 -11.35 -53.89
C LYS A 275 25.35 -12.74 -54.47
N LYS A 276 24.80 -13.78 -53.82
CA LYS A 276 24.87 -15.17 -54.30
C LYS A 276 24.16 -15.35 -55.65
N VAL A 277 22.96 -14.81 -55.78
CA VAL A 277 22.20 -14.85 -57.05
C VAL A 277 22.95 -14.13 -58.16
N LYS A 278 23.54 -12.96 -57.88
CA LYS A 278 24.35 -12.22 -58.86
C LYS A 278 25.55 -13.05 -59.35
N GLY A 279 26.32 -13.65 -58.44
CA GLY A 279 27.46 -14.48 -58.82
C GLY A 279 27.08 -15.73 -59.61
N ILE A 280 25.91 -16.33 -59.34
CA ILE A 280 25.36 -17.42 -60.15
C ILE A 280 24.99 -16.91 -61.55
N LYS A 281 24.30 -15.77 -61.67
CA LYS A 281 23.92 -15.18 -62.96
C LYS A 281 25.14 -14.86 -63.83
N GLU A 282 26.21 -14.31 -63.23
CA GLU A 282 27.46 -14.02 -63.94
C GLU A 282 28.12 -15.29 -64.51
N LYS A 283 28.16 -16.37 -63.73
CA LYS A 283 28.67 -17.68 -64.22
C LYS A 283 27.80 -18.25 -65.33
N LEU A 284 26.47 -18.08 -65.24
CA LEU A 284 25.54 -18.55 -66.25
C LEU A 284 25.69 -17.76 -67.57
N ALA A 285 25.91 -16.44 -67.47
CA ALA A 285 26.19 -15.59 -68.63
C ALA A 285 27.50 -15.99 -69.32
N GLN A 286 28.58 -16.25 -68.58
CA GLN A 286 29.84 -16.73 -69.15
C GLN A 286 29.69 -18.08 -69.87
N PHE A 287 28.86 -18.98 -69.31
CA PHE A 287 28.53 -20.24 -69.96
C PHE A 287 27.76 -20.01 -71.27
N ASP A 288 26.76 -19.11 -71.25
CA ASP A 288 25.96 -18.75 -72.43
C ASP A 288 26.83 -18.14 -73.55
N ASP A 289 27.73 -17.21 -73.20
CA ASP A 289 28.72 -16.65 -74.13
C ASP A 289 29.60 -17.75 -74.74
N THR A 290 30.11 -18.66 -73.90
CA THR A 290 30.96 -19.78 -74.35
C THR A 290 30.22 -20.70 -75.32
N VAL A 291 28.95 -21.01 -75.04
CA VAL A 291 28.10 -21.84 -75.90
C VAL A 291 27.81 -21.10 -77.20
N THR A 292 27.50 -19.81 -77.14
CA THR A 292 27.23 -18.95 -78.30
C THR A 292 28.43 -18.87 -79.24
N ASP A 293 29.63 -18.63 -78.70
CA ASP A 293 30.88 -18.61 -79.48
C ASP A 293 31.12 -19.94 -80.20
N ARG A 294 30.94 -21.05 -79.48
CA ARG A 294 31.09 -22.39 -80.07
C ARG A 294 30.03 -22.66 -81.13
N GLN A 295 28.78 -22.26 -80.91
CA GLN A 295 27.70 -22.38 -81.90
C GLN A 295 28.00 -21.58 -83.17
N LEU A 296 28.48 -20.34 -83.03
CA LEU A 296 28.87 -19.49 -84.16
C LEU A 296 30.01 -20.13 -84.95
N LEU A 297 31.03 -20.66 -84.26
CA LEU A 297 32.13 -21.39 -84.89
C LEU A 297 31.64 -22.63 -85.64
N MET A 298 30.75 -23.43 -85.05
CA MET A 298 30.16 -24.60 -85.72
C MET A 298 29.38 -24.19 -86.97
N THR A 299 28.64 -23.09 -86.91
CA THR A 299 27.89 -22.54 -88.05
C THR A 299 28.82 -22.09 -89.17
N GLN A 300 29.94 -21.41 -88.83
CA GLN A 300 30.96 -21.03 -89.81
C GLN A 300 31.64 -22.25 -90.44
N PHE A 301 32.03 -23.24 -89.64
CA PHE A 301 32.60 -24.49 -90.13
C PHE A 301 31.65 -25.18 -91.13
N SER A 302 30.37 -25.29 -90.78
CA SER A 302 29.36 -25.85 -91.66
C SER A 302 29.28 -25.07 -92.98
N LYS A 303 29.18 -23.74 -92.92
CA LYS A 303 29.05 -22.88 -94.11
C LYS A 303 30.23 -23.03 -95.07
N ILE A 304 31.46 -23.01 -94.53
CA ILE A 304 32.70 -23.15 -95.34
C ILE A 304 32.76 -24.53 -96.00
N LEU A 305 32.36 -25.58 -95.30
CA LEU A 305 32.38 -26.95 -95.84
C LEU A 305 31.29 -27.20 -96.88
N THR A 306 30.20 -26.43 -96.87
CA THR A 306 29.11 -26.54 -97.86
C THR A 306 29.30 -25.72 -99.13
N ASP A 307 30.17 -24.70 -99.13
CA ASP A 307 30.42 -23.84 -100.32
C ASP A 307 31.49 -24.46 -101.24
N THR A 308 31.19 -25.65 -101.78
CA THR A 308 32.16 -26.45 -102.55
C THR A 308 32.27 -26.03 -104.01
N GLU A 309 31.23 -25.44 -104.59
CA GLU A 309 31.18 -25.09 -106.02
C GLU A 309 32.01 -23.85 -106.38
N LYS A 310 32.25 -22.94 -105.42
CA LYS A 310 32.95 -21.67 -105.64
C LYS A 310 34.39 -21.66 -105.12
N THR A 311 34.84 -22.75 -104.51
CA THR A 311 36.13 -22.81 -103.80
C THR A 311 37.14 -23.69 -104.57
N PRO A 312 38.33 -23.17 -104.95
CA PRO A 312 39.36 -23.97 -105.63
C PRO A 312 39.78 -25.22 -104.83
N PRO A 313 40.06 -26.38 -105.49
CA PRO A 313 40.34 -27.64 -104.81
C PRO A 313 41.46 -27.60 -103.75
N PRO A 314 42.60 -26.90 -103.96
CA PRO A 314 43.64 -26.81 -102.93
C PRO A 314 43.16 -26.09 -101.66
N ILE A 315 42.34 -25.05 -101.81
CA ILE A 315 41.77 -24.27 -100.70
C ILE A 315 40.73 -25.11 -99.94
N LEU A 316 39.92 -25.89 -100.66
CA LEU A 316 38.92 -26.77 -100.06
C LEU A 316 39.57 -27.84 -99.16
N VAL A 317 40.63 -28.51 -99.63
CA VAL A 317 41.37 -29.50 -98.84
C VAL A 317 42.05 -28.85 -97.63
N GLN A 318 42.65 -27.66 -97.80
CA GLN A 318 43.26 -26.91 -96.71
C GLN A 318 42.24 -26.54 -95.62
N ASN A 319 41.07 -26.01 -96.02
CA ASN A 319 39.99 -25.65 -95.11
C ASN A 319 39.45 -26.88 -94.38
N TYR A 320 39.21 -27.99 -95.07
CA TYR A 320 38.76 -29.25 -94.45
C TYR A 320 39.73 -29.74 -93.38
N LEU A 321 41.03 -29.79 -93.68
CA LEU A 321 42.03 -30.27 -92.71
C LEU A 321 42.14 -29.34 -91.49
N LYS A 322 42.08 -28.02 -91.71
CA LYS A 322 42.09 -27.01 -90.64
C LYS A 322 40.85 -27.16 -89.74
N ILE A 323 39.66 -27.19 -90.34
CA ILE A 323 38.38 -27.32 -89.63
C ILE A 323 38.31 -28.66 -88.88
N LYS A 324 38.69 -29.79 -89.52
CA LYS A 324 38.71 -31.12 -88.88
C LYS A 324 39.58 -31.13 -87.62
N LYS A 325 40.76 -30.48 -87.66
CA LYS A 325 41.65 -30.36 -86.50
C LYS A 325 41.01 -29.52 -85.39
N GLN A 326 40.47 -28.35 -85.72
CA GLN A 326 39.83 -27.45 -84.76
C GLN A 326 38.54 -28.03 -84.16
N PHE A 327 37.71 -28.69 -84.97
CA PHE A 327 36.50 -29.37 -84.51
C PHE A 327 36.84 -30.43 -83.48
N LYS A 328 37.82 -31.30 -83.75
CA LYS A 328 38.29 -32.31 -82.79
C LYS A 328 38.78 -31.69 -81.47
N GLN A 329 39.44 -30.54 -81.54
CA GLN A 329 39.89 -29.79 -80.35
C GLN A 329 38.70 -29.26 -79.56
N VAL A 330 37.73 -28.60 -80.21
CA VAL A 330 36.54 -28.01 -79.56
C VAL A 330 35.63 -29.09 -78.97
N THR A 331 35.39 -30.20 -79.66
CA THR A 331 34.59 -31.32 -79.13
C THR A 331 35.29 -32.08 -78.02
N GLY A 332 36.63 -32.05 -77.97
CA GLY A 332 37.41 -32.60 -76.87
C GLY A 332 37.38 -31.75 -75.59
N LEU A 333 37.01 -30.48 -75.70
CA LEU A 333 36.78 -29.57 -74.56
C LEU A 333 35.34 -29.76 -74.07
N CYS A 334 35.10 -30.76 -73.22
CA CYS A 334 33.77 -31.04 -72.64
C CYS A 334 33.09 -29.78 -72.05
N LEU A 335 31.78 -29.66 -72.23
CA LEU A 335 30.94 -28.65 -71.59
C LEU A 335 29.97 -29.34 -70.64
N ASN A 336 29.90 -28.84 -69.41
CA ASN A 336 28.94 -29.31 -68.42
C ASN A 336 27.82 -28.28 -68.31
N GLN A 337 26.58 -28.69 -68.54
CA GLN A 337 25.41 -27.82 -68.35
C GLN A 337 25.21 -27.56 -66.84
N PRO A 338 25.24 -26.30 -66.37
CA PRO A 338 24.94 -25.99 -64.99
C PRO A 338 23.44 -26.14 -64.70
N SER A 339 23.09 -26.70 -63.55
CA SER A 339 21.73 -26.77 -63.00
C SER A 339 21.73 -26.13 -61.61
N VAL A 340 20.80 -25.22 -61.34
CA VAL A 340 20.74 -24.44 -60.10
C VAL A 340 19.36 -24.55 -59.46
N LYS A 341 19.33 -24.85 -58.15
CA LYS A 341 18.14 -24.77 -57.30
C LYS A 341 18.43 -23.88 -56.10
N LEU A 342 17.49 -23.03 -55.74
CA LEU A 342 17.54 -22.19 -54.55
C LEU A 342 16.61 -22.79 -53.49
N HIS A 343 17.10 -22.89 -52.26
CA HIS A 343 16.34 -23.33 -51.10
C HIS A 343 16.56 -22.34 -49.95
N SER A 344 15.53 -22.11 -49.12
CA SER A 344 15.62 -21.28 -47.93
C SER A 344 14.94 -21.96 -46.75
N GLU A 345 15.57 -21.88 -45.58
CA GLU A 345 15.05 -22.39 -44.30
C GLU A 345 14.61 -21.24 -43.37
N ALA A 346 14.72 -19.98 -43.82
CA ALA A 346 14.49 -18.79 -42.99
C ALA A 346 13.08 -18.75 -42.36
N SER A 347 12.07 -19.23 -43.10
CA SER A 347 10.69 -19.29 -42.60
C SER A 347 10.54 -20.19 -41.38
N LYS A 348 11.24 -21.34 -41.30
CA LYS A 348 11.11 -22.23 -40.13
C LYS A 348 11.78 -21.63 -38.90
N GLN A 349 12.92 -20.94 -39.08
CA GLN A 349 13.61 -20.30 -37.97
C GLN A 349 12.83 -19.12 -37.39
N LEU A 350 12.19 -18.31 -38.24
CA LEU A 350 11.32 -17.21 -37.80
C LEU A 350 10.11 -17.71 -37.00
N SER A 351 9.52 -18.85 -37.38
CA SER A 351 8.42 -19.46 -36.61
C SER A 351 8.85 -19.91 -35.22
N ILE A 352 10.03 -20.51 -35.08
CA ILE A 352 10.57 -20.95 -33.76
C ILE A 352 10.78 -19.76 -32.82
N ILE A 353 11.27 -18.64 -33.36
CA ILE A 353 11.46 -17.40 -32.60
C ILE A 353 10.12 -16.91 -32.05
N LEU A 354 9.08 -16.85 -32.88
CA LEU A 354 7.74 -16.39 -32.48
C LEU A 354 7.11 -17.23 -31.35
N ASP A 355 7.34 -18.55 -31.35
CA ASP A 355 6.78 -19.45 -30.32
C ASP A 355 7.47 -19.33 -28.95
N THR A 356 8.67 -18.73 -28.89
CA THR A 356 9.51 -18.70 -27.68
C THR A 356 9.29 -17.47 -26.78
N PHE A 357 8.80 -16.34 -27.33
CA PHE A 357 8.64 -15.10 -26.56
C PHE A 357 7.26 -14.98 -25.90
N ARG A 358 7.13 -15.47 -24.66
CA ARG A 358 6.02 -15.10 -23.77
C ARG A 358 6.54 -14.12 -22.71
N LEU A 359 5.87 -12.97 -22.58
CA LEU A 359 6.05 -12.08 -21.43
C LEU A 359 5.26 -12.68 -20.25
N GLU A 360 5.90 -12.81 -19.10
CA GLU A 360 5.23 -13.27 -17.87
C GLU A 360 4.28 -12.20 -17.32
N ASP A 361 3.28 -12.65 -16.55
CA ASP A 361 2.34 -11.75 -15.87
C ASP A 361 3.04 -10.93 -14.77
N ILE A 362 2.81 -9.61 -14.77
CA ILE A 362 3.26 -8.72 -13.71
C ILE A 362 2.51 -9.06 -12.41
N ARG A 363 3.22 -9.56 -11.40
CA ARG A 363 2.65 -9.81 -10.07
C ARG A 363 2.70 -8.55 -9.22
N VAL A 364 1.54 -8.12 -8.72
CA VAL A 364 1.41 -7.00 -7.77
C VAL A 364 1.00 -7.57 -6.42
N GLU A 365 1.84 -7.42 -5.41
CA GLU A 365 1.51 -7.79 -4.03
C GLU A 365 1.16 -6.53 -3.22
N VAL A 366 -0.03 -6.52 -2.63
CA VAL A 366 -0.48 -5.43 -1.74
C VAL A 366 -0.37 -5.92 -0.30
N LYS A 367 0.46 -5.24 0.50
CA LYS A 367 0.59 -5.50 1.94
C LYS A 367 0.01 -4.34 2.74
N SER A 368 -0.97 -4.64 3.59
CA SER A 368 -1.55 -3.69 4.53
C SER A 368 -0.84 -3.79 5.88
N THR A 369 -0.25 -2.69 6.35
CA THR A 369 0.28 -2.58 7.72
C THR A 369 -0.67 -1.73 8.57
N PRO A 370 -1.06 -2.20 9.78
CA PRO A 370 -1.88 -1.41 10.69
C PRO A 370 -1.21 -0.08 11.08
N ILE A 371 -2.00 0.99 11.11
CA ILE A 371 -1.54 2.36 11.43
C ILE A 371 -1.42 2.58 12.96
N GLY A 372 -2.15 1.78 13.75
CA GLY A 372 -2.11 1.82 15.21
C GLY A 372 -1.11 0.80 15.78
N SER A 373 -0.49 1.16 16.91
CA SER A 373 0.18 0.19 17.77
C SER A 373 -0.87 -0.84 18.21
N ILE A 374 -0.69 -2.10 17.82
CA ILE A 374 -1.37 -3.20 18.51
C ILE A 374 -0.96 -3.07 19.98
N ASP A 375 -1.93 -2.92 20.88
CA ASP A 375 -1.63 -2.97 22.31
C ASP A 375 -1.25 -4.40 22.67
N LEU A 376 0.05 -4.66 22.61
CA LEU A 376 0.62 -5.97 22.89
C LEU A 376 0.64 -6.28 24.38
N THR A 377 0.37 -5.30 25.25
CA THR A 377 0.29 -5.54 26.69
C THR A 377 -0.97 -6.32 27.08
N CYS A 378 -2.01 -6.24 26.24
CA CYS A 378 -3.27 -6.97 26.39
C CYS A 378 -3.47 -8.05 25.32
N ALA A 379 -2.45 -8.35 24.50
CA ALA A 379 -2.57 -9.29 23.40
C ALA A 379 -2.37 -10.74 23.86
N ASP A 380 -3.35 -11.60 23.57
CA ASP A 380 -3.22 -13.04 23.76
C ASP A 380 -2.45 -13.68 22.60
N MET A 381 -1.35 -14.35 22.93
CA MET A 381 -0.61 -15.15 21.95
C MET A 381 -1.33 -16.49 21.72
N LYS A 382 -1.75 -16.73 20.48
CA LYS A 382 -2.28 -18.03 20.04
C LYS A 382 -1.28 -18.71 19.12
N LEU A 383 -0.98 -19.98 19.40
CA LEU A 383 -0.24 -20.82 18.46
C LEU A 383 -1.06 -20.95 17.17
N VAL A 384 -0.55 -20.35 16.09
CA VAL A 384 -1.19 -20.41 14.77
C VAL A 384 -0.82 -21.71 14.06
N ARG A 385 0.47 -22.10 14.13
CA ARG A 385 1.02 -23.27 13.43
C ARG A 385 2.42 -23.63 13.94
N GLU A 386 2.74 -24.91 13.89
CA GLU A 386 4.11 -25.43 13.99
C GLU A 386 4.68 -25.67 12.59
N LEU A 387 5.89 -25.17 12.33
CA LEU A 387 6.56 -25.38 11.05
C LEU A 387 7.16 -26.81 11.03
N PRO A 388 6.92 -27.60 9.97
CA PRO A 388 7.44 -28.95 9.89
C PRO A 388 8.98 -28.94 9.87
N GLU A 389 9.60 -29.93 10.51
CA GLU A 389 11.06 -30.08 10.60
C GLU A 389 11.81 -28.97 11.38
N SER A 390 11.11 -27.98 11.97
CA SER A 390 11.77 -26.96 12.81
C SER A 390 12.05 -27.47 14.23
N GLY A 391 11.24 -28.41 14.74
CA GLY A 391 11.29 -28.89 16.14
C GLY A 391 12.40 -29.90 16.48
N ALA A 392 13.13 -30.44 15.49
CA ALA A 392 14.27 -31.33 15.72
C ALA A 392 15.61 -30.58 15.81
N CYS A 393 15.60 -29.26 15.56
CA CYS A 393 16.78 -28.44 15.33
C CYS A 393 16.84 -27.26 16.29
N ASP A 394 18.04 -26.82 16.68
CA ASP A 394 18.19 -25.57 17.44
C ASP A 394 18.17 -24.43 16.43
N THR A 395 17.01 -23.79 16.31
CA THR A 395 16.81 -22.63 15.43
C THR A 395 17.18 -21.37 16.20
N PHE A 396 18.25 -20.69 15.77
CA PHE A 396 18.80 -19.52 16.49
C PHE A 396 18.40 -18.17 15.90
N GLY A 397 18.08 -18.13 14.60
CA GLY A 397 17.74 -16.90 13.89
C GLY A 397 16.86 -17.15 12.68
N GLY A 398 16.28 -16.09 12.14
CA GLY A 398 15.30 -16.19 11.08
C GLY A 398 14.76 -14.85 10.62
N CYS A 399 14.30 -14.78 9.38
CA CYS A 399 13.67 -13.58 8.84
C CYS A 399 12.47 -13.90 7.95
N PHE A 400 11.61 -12.88 7.80
CA PHE A 400 10.57 -12.86 6.77
C PHE A 400 11.12 -12.26 5.48
N LEU A 401 10.74 -12.85 4.35
CA LEU A 401 11.00 -12.31 3.02
C LEU A 401 9.93 -11.29 2.60
N GLU A 402 10.22 -10.52 1.55
CA GLU A 402 9.30 -9.52 1.01
C GLU A 402 7.96 -10.10 0.52
N ASN A 403 7.86 -11.40 0.24
CA ASN A 403 6.61 -12.08 -0.11
C ASN A 403 5.91 -12.74 1.09
N GLY A 404 6.46 -12.59 2.31
CA GLY A 404 5.92 -13.19 3.54
C GLY A 404 6.39 -14.62 3.83
N ASP A 405 7.23 -15.20 2.98
CA ASP A 405 7.90 -16.47 3.26
C ASP A 405 8.92 -16.34 4.41
N ILE A 406 9.33 -17.47 4.98
CA ILE A 406 10.19 -17.52 6.17
C ILE A 406 11.48 -18.26 5.84
N VAL A 407 12.62 -17.71 6.27
CA VAL A 407 13.91 -18.42 6.26
C VAL A 407 14.41 -18.55 7.70
N LEU A 408 14.75 -19.76 8.12
CA LEU A 408 15.27 -20.06 9.46
C LEU A 408 16.70 -20.59 9.38
N ALA A 409 17.56 -20.16 10.30
CA ALA A 409 18.90 -20.68 10.50
C ALA A 409 18.87 -21.89 11.45
N ASP A 410 19.17 -23.08 10.93
CA ASP A 410 19.36 -24.28 11.74
C ASP A 410 20.83 -24.39 12.12
N SER A 411 21.17 -24.08 13.37
CA SER A 411 22.57 -24.05 13.79
C SER A 411 23.18 -25.42 14.04
N LYS A 412 22.36 -26.47 14.13
CA LYS A 412 22.83 -27.85 14.33
C LYS A 412 23.20 -28.50 13.01
N SER A 413 22.64 -28.01 11.91
CA SER A 413 23.00 -28.44 10.57
C SER A 413 23.67 -27.31 9.80
N ARG A 414 24.20 -27.59 8.60
CA ARG A 414 24.73 -26.55 7.72
C ARG A 414 23.65 -26.07 6.76
N HIS A 415 22.45 -25.82 7.28
CA HIS A 415 21.29 -25.47 6.46
C HIS A 415 20.53 -24.24 6.96
N CYS A 416 20.04 -23.45 6.00
CA CYS A 416 18.88 -22.60 6.23
C CYS A 416 17.61 -23.28 5.68
N LEU A 417 16.52 -23.22 6.42
CA LEU A 417 15.23 -23.81 6.07
C LEU A 417 14.32 -22.73 5.48
N TYR A 418 13.88 -22.91 4.24
CA TYR A 418 13.01 -21.97 3.54
C TYR A 418 11.57 -22.51 3.48
N TYR A 419 10.65 -21.75 4.05
CA TYR A 419 9.23 -22.05 4.13
C TYR A 419 8.43 -21.07 3.27
N SER A 420 7.57 -21.62 2.42
CA SER A 420 6.54 -20.85 1.73
C SER A 420 5.17 -21.45 2.03
N ASN A 421 4.18 -20.58 2.27
CA ASN A 421 2.84 -21.00 2.69
C ASN A 421 2.86 -22.01 3.86
N ASN A 422 3.78 -21.80 4.80
CA ASN A 422 4.02 -22.66 5.97
C ASN A 422 4.42 -24.11 5.67
N LYS A 423 4.93 -24.39 4.47
CA LYS A 423 5.51 -25.69 4.10
C LYS A 423 7.00 -25.51 3.86
N LEU A 424 7.81 -26.46 4.31
CA LEU A 424 9.23 -26.47 3.97
C LEU A 424 9.35 -26.72 2.46
N VAL A 425 9.87 -25.74 1.74
CA VAL A 425 10.01 -25.81 0.29
C VAL A 425 11.43 -26.21 -0.08
N ARG A 426 12.45 -25.65 0.58
CA ARG A 426 13.86 -25.87 0.26
C ARG A 426 14.75 -25.82 1.50
N LYS A 427 15.91 -26.50 1.45
CA LYS A 427 17.02 -26.38 2.40
C LYS A 427 18.22 -25.78 1.66
N ILE A 428 18.72 -24.64 2.12
CA ILE A 428 19.89 -23.96 1.57
C ILE A 428 21.12 -24.52 2.26
N ILE A 429 22.04 -25.12 1.50
CA ILE A 429 23.28 -25.73 2.04
C ILE A 429 24.34 -24.65 2.18
N LEU A 430 24.99 -24.60 3.34
CA LEU A 430 25.98 -23.59 3.70
C LEU A 430 27.36 -24.23 3.98
N GLU A 431 28.41 -23.42 3.92
CA GLU A 431 29.78 -23.86 4.24
C GLU A 431 30.01 -24.02 5.76
N GLY A 432 29.35 -23.17 6.57
CA GLY A 432 29.44 -23.17 8.03
C GLY A 432 28.10 -23.42 8.72
N TYR A 433 28.08 -23.37 10.05
CA TYR A 433 26.85 -23.50 10.84
C TYR A 433 26.18 -22.13 10.97
N PRO A 434 24.97 -21.94 10.43
CA PRO A 434 24.32 -20.65 10.48
C PRO A 434 23.86 -20.33 11.90
N ARG A 435 23.98 -19.07 12.30
CA ARG A 435 23.43 -18.57 13.58
C ARG A 435 22.24 -17.66 13.35
N ASP A 436 22.29 -16.87 12.30
CA ASP A 436 21.22 -15.95 11.96
C ASP A 436 21.18 -15.64 10.46
N VAL A 437 20.00 -15.24 9.98
CA VAL A 437 19.71 -14.92 8.58
C VAL A 437 18.85 -13.68 8.49
N MET A 438 19.26 -12.74 7.64
CA MET A 438 18.57 -11.49 7.39
C MET A 438 18.36 -11.26 5.91
N PHE A 439 17.20 -10.71 5.55
CA PHE A 439 16.90 -10.29 4.19
C PHE A 439 17.58 -8.97 3.81
N LYS A 440 18.33 -8.98 2.69
CA LYS A 440 18.89 -7.80 2.00
C LYS A 440 17.99 -7.49 0.78
N LYS A 441 17.67 -6.21 0.56
CA LYS A 441 16.84 -5.79 -0.59
C LYS A 441 17.44 -6.33 -1.91
N HIS A 442 16.59 -6.57 -2.91
CA HIS A 442 16.93 -7.23 -4.19
C HIS A 442 17.27 -8.72 -4.09
N SER A 443 16.47 -9.48 -3.34
CA SER A 443 16.55 -10.96 -3.28
C SER A 443 17.88 -11.54 -2.75
N GLY A 444 18.59 -10.79 -1.90
CA GLY A 444 19.81 -11.26 -1.23
C GLY A 444 19.54 -11.72 0.21
N LEU A 445 20.21 -12.77 0.67
CA LEU A 445 20.26 -13.16 2.09
C LEU A 445 21.65 -12.85 2.66
N LEU A 446 21.69 -12.26 3.84
CA LEU A 446 22.88 -12.18 4.67
C LEU A 446 22.79 -13.25 5.74
N ILE A 447 23.75 -14.16 5.75
CA ILE A 447 23.77 -15.29 6.67
C ILE A 447 25.03 -15.18 7.52
N SER A 448 24.86 -15.19 8.84
CA SER A 448 26.00 -15.36 9.73
C SER A 448 26.27 -16.85 9.89
N THR A 449 27.46 -17.29 9.52
CA THR A 449 27.90 -18.68 9.68
C THR A 449 29.10 -18.74 10.61
N ASN A 450 29.28 -19.85 11.32
CA ASN A 450 30.42 -20.04 12.20
C ASN A 450 31.03 -21.43 11.98
N ASP A 451 32.37 -21.50 11.99
CA ASP A 451 33.13 -22.75 11.99
C ASP A 451 34.34 -22.60 12.92
N LYS A 452 34.54 -23.53 13.85
CA LYS A 452 35.69 -23.55 14.80
C LYS A 452 36.03 -22.21 15.48
N SER A 453 35.01 -21.40 15.80
CA SER A 453 35.09 -20.05 16.42
C SER A 453 35.41 -18.89 15.47
N GLU A 454 35.51 -19.16 14.16
CA GLU A 454 35.56 -18.13 13.13
C GLU A 454 34.14 -17.84 12.64
N GLY A 455 33.72 -16.59 12.76
CA GLY A 455 32.44 -16.09 12.27
C GLY A 455 32.58 -15.43 10.91
N ARG A 456 31.63 -15.72 10.02
CA ARG A 456 31.54 -15.13 8.69
C ARG A 456 30.18 -14.50 8.46
N ILE A 457 30.16 -13.45 7.66
CA ILE A 457 28.93 -12.89 7.08
C ILE A 457 28.98 -13.22 5.59
N GLU A 458 28.04 -14.02 5.13
CA GLU A 458 27.99 -14.55 3.77
C GLU A 458 26.79 -13.95 3.03
N HIS A 459 27.00 -13.49 1.80
CA HIS A 459 25.94 -13.02 0.91
C HIS A 459 25.47 -14.16 0.01
N TYR A 460 24.19 -14.48 0.04
CA TYR A 460 23.57 -15.49 -0.81
C TYR A 460 22.57 -14.85 -1.77
N ASP A 461 22.66 -15.26 -3.03
CA ASP A 461 21.59 -15.03 -4.02
C ASP A 461 20.47 -16.05 -3.73
N PHE A 462 19.31 -15.54 -3.30
CA PHE A 462 18.19 -16.37 -2.92
C PHE A 462 17.57 -17.12 -4.12
N GLU A 463 17.60 -16.54 -5.32
CA GLU A 463 17.04 -17.15 -6.52
C GLU A 463 17.94 -18.25 -7.08
N LYS A 464 19.25 -17.99 -7.10
CA LYS A 464 20.25 -18.96 -7.58
C LYS A 464 20.64 -19.99 -6.53
N LEU A 465 20.25 -19.80 -5.27
CA LEU A 465 20.62 -20.65 -4.13
C LEU A 465 22.13 -20.85 -4.00
N GLN A 466 22.89 -19.80 -4.34
CA GLN A 466 24.34 -19.85 -4.37
C GLN A 466 24.91 -18.69 -3.58
N LYS A 467 26.03 -18.99 -2.92
CA LYS A 467 26.87 -17.99 -2.30
C LYS A 467 27.41 -17.05 -3.37
N TYR A 468 27.22 -15.76 -3.15
CA TYR A 468 27.74 -14.71 -4.01
C TYR A 468 29.16 -14.32 -3.56
N GLU A 469 29.31 -13.89 -2.30
CA GLU A 469 30.60 -13.46 -1.74
C GLU A 469 30.66 -13.62 -0.21
N ASN A 470 31.88 -13.61 0.33
CA ASN A 470 32.13 -13.39 1.76
C ASN A 470 32.22 -11.88 2.00
N ILE A 471 31.37 -11.35 2.86
CA ILE A 471 31.33 -9.93 3.21
C ILE A 471 32.34 -9.63 4.32
N THR A 472 32.47 -10.53 5.29
CA THR A 472 33.40 -10.35 6.41
C THR A 472 33.80 -11.70 6.98
N GLU A 473 35.06 -11.83 7.39
CA GLU A 473 35.59 -12.97 8.14
C GLU A 473 36.28 -12.47 9.42
N ARG A 474 35.98 -13.10 10.57
CA ARG A 474 36.52 -12.70 11.86
C ARG A 474 36.83 -13.91 12.74
N ASN A 475 37.89 -13.78 13.53
CA ASN A 475 38.21 -14.69 14.64
C ASN A 475 37.33 -14.41 15.86
N ALA A 476 36.01 -14.33 15.64
CA ALA A 476 34.99 -14.15 16.66
C ALA A 476 33.68 -14.72 16.16
N VAL A 477 32.92 -15.35 17.04
CA VAL A 477 31.60 -15.90 16.72
C VAL A 477 30.62 -14.75 16.47
N ILE A 478 29.87 -14.83 15.37
CA ILE A 478 28.80 -13.89 15.03
C ILE A 478 27.46 -14.54 15.35
N TYR A 479 26.70 -13.92 16.27
CA TYR A 479 25.48 -14.50 16.83
C TYR A 479 24.19 -14.02 16.17
N HIS A 480 24.10 -12.74 15.83
CA HIS A 480 22.91 -12.11 15.26
C HIS A 480 23.34 -10.94 14.37
N LEU A 481 22.65 -10.76 13.25
CA LEU A 481 22.78 -9.65 12.34
C LEU A 481 21.54 -8.74 12.41
N THR A 482 21.72 -7.43 12.37
CA THR A 482 20.65 -6.47 12.10
C THR A 482 21.14 -5.40 11.13
N LYS A 483 20.23 -4.63 10.53
CA LYS A 483 20.61 -3.53 9.62
C LYS A 483 19.80 -2.29 9.91
N SER A 484 20.42 -1.16 9.63
CA SER A 484 19.74 0.11 9.45
C SER A 484 19.73 0.52 7.97
N THR A 485 19.32 1.75 7.71
CA THR A 485 19.38 2.35 6.36
C THR A 485 20.80 2.49 5.85
N GLU A 486 21.77 2.67 6.75
CA GLU A 486 23.16 2.98 6.39
C GLU A 486 24.13 1.86 6.74
N PHE A 487 23.89 1.12 7.83
CA PHE A 487 24.87 0.18 8.36
C PHE A 487 24.30 -1.22 8.58
N ILE A 488 25.19 -2.22 8.59
CA ILE A 488 24.93 -3.57 9.08
C ILE A 488 25.60 -3.71 10.45
N TYR A 489 24.94 -4.37 11.39
CA TYR A 489 25.45 -4.61 12.73
C TYR A 489 25.49 -6.09 13.04
N ALA A 490 26.59 -6.56 13.63
CA ALA A 490 26.78 -7.96 14.00
C ALA A 490 27.16 -8.10 15.47
N ALA A 491 26.42 -8.90 16.24
CA ALA A 491 26.71 -9.17 17.65
C ALA A 491 27.77 -10.26 17.82
N CYS A 492 28.84 -9.96 18.58
CA CYS A 492 30.02 -10.82 18.74
C CYS A 492 30.38 -11.08 20.22
N SER A 493 29.39 -11.34 21.08
CA SER A 493 29.53 -11.52 22.55
C SER A 493 29.95 -10.26 23.32
N ASP A 494 31.14 -9.72 23.06
CA ASP A 494 31.73 -8.67 23.89
C ASP A 494 31.85 -7.33 23.12
N PHE A 495 31.52 -7.35 21.84
CA PHE A 495 31.45 -6.18 20.97
C PHE A 495 30.36 -6.35 19.91
N ILE A 496 29.99 -5.24 19.29
CA ILE A 496 29.16 -5.19 18.08
C ILE A 496 30.04 -4.64 16.95
N LEU A 497 30.07 -5.33 15.81
CA LEU A 497 30.66 -4.80 14.58
C LEU A 497 29.65 -3.90 13.89
N LYS A 498 30.08 -2.70 13.51
CA LYS A 498 29.34 -1.79 12.63
C LYS A 498 30.02 -1.80 11.26
N LEU A 499 29.25 -2.16 10.24
CA LEU A 499 29.70 -2.38 8.87
C LEU A 499 28.96 -1.43 7.93
N ASP A 500 29.60 -0.99 6.85
CA ASP A 500 28.89 -0.34 5.73
C ASP A 500 28.10 -1.37 4.90
N GLN A 501 27.43 -0.93 3.82
CA GLN A 501 26.59 -1.81 2.99
C GLN A 501 27.41 -2.81 2.15
N GLU A 502 28.67 -2.49 1.93
CA GLU A 502 29.67 -3.28 1.22
C GLU A 502 30.33 -4.33 2.14
N GLY A 503 30.20 -4.21 3.46
CA GLY A 503 30.79 -5.13 4.43
C GLY A 503 32.09 -4.69 5.06
N ASN A 504 32.54 -3.47 4.80
CA ASN A 504 33.73 -2.93 5.43
C ASN A 504 33.42 -2.51 6.85
N ILE A 505 34.36 -2.77 7.75
CA ILE A 505 34.18 -2.47 9.18
C ILE A 505 34.44 -0.99 9.41
N VAL A 506 33.38 -0.30 9.83
CA VAL A 506 33.39 1.13 10.16
C VAL A 506 33.84 1.32 11.60
N GLU A 507 33.31 0.51 12.53
CA GLU A 507 33.57 0.66 13.96
C GLU A 507 33.37 -0.66 14.71
N GLN A 508 34.09 -0.82 15.82
CA GLN A 508 33.85 -1.90 16.79
C GLN A 508 33.40 -1.30 18.12
N ILE A 509 32.15 -1.57 18.50
CA ILE A 509 31.51 -0.98 19.68
C ILE A 509 31.60 -1.97 20.83
N ALA A 510 32.29 -1.59 21.91
CA ALA A 510 32.36 -2.41 23.12
C ALA A 510 31.00 -2.48 23.82
N VAL A 511 30.60 -3.69 24.24
CA VAL A 511 29.33 -3.92 24.93
C VAL A 511 29.51 -4.81 26.15
N ASP A 512 28.43 -5.01 26.89
CA ASP A 512 28.40 -5.93 28.02
C ASP A 512 28.67 -7.36 27.55
N LYS A 513 29.38 -8.16 28.35
CA LYS A 513 29.74 -9.54 27.98
C LYS A 513 28.50 -10.39 27.68
N HIS A 514 28.67 -11.40 26.84
CA HIS A 514 27.59 -12.31 26.42
C HIS A 514 26.40 -11.57 25.78
N THR A 515 26.71 -10.58 24.93
CA THR A 515 25.77 -9.93 24.01
C THR A 515 25.60 -10.77 22.76
N PHE A 516 24.47 -11.46 22.67
CA PHE A 516 24.16 -12.34 21.54
C PHE A 516 23.18 -11.73 20.53
N SER A 517 22.52 -10.63 20.89
CA SER A 517 21.53 -10.00 20.03
C SER A 517 21.75 -8.50 19.93
N VAL A 518 21.51 -7.97 18.73
CA VAL A 518 21.55 -6.55 18.42
C VAL A 518 20.31 -6.18 17.60
N ALA A 519 19.72 -5.03 17.88
CA ALA A 519 18.64 -4.46 17.09
C ALA A 519 18.86 -2.95 16.92
N VAL A 520 18.22 -2.35 15.92
CA VAL A 520 18.27 -0.90 15.68
C VAL A 520 16.86 -0.36 15.55
N ASN A 521 16.55 0.70 16.30
CA ASN A 521 15.24 1.34 16.21
C ASN A 521 15.19 2.48 15.18
N LYS A 522 14.01 3.08 14.99
CA LYS A 522 13.80 4.18 14.03
C LYS A 522 14.66 5.41 14.28
N ARG A 523 15.13 5.63 15.52
CA ARG A 523 16.04 6.73 15.87
C ARG A 523 17.51 6.39 15.61
N GLN A 524 17.78 5.26 14.95
CA GLN A 524 19.13 4.75 14.75
C GLN A 524 19.84 4.47 16.09
N GLU A 525 19.12 4.13 17.15
CA GLU A 525 19.75 3.73 18.41
C GLU A 525 20.08 2.24 18.37
N ILE A 526 21.27 1.88 18.84
CA ILE A 526 21.78 0.50 18.88
C ILE A 526 21.32 -0.13 20.19
N ILE A 527 20.57 -1.22 20.09
CA ILE A 527 20.00 -1.94 21.23
C ILE A 527 20.70 -3.28 21.34
N SER A 528 21.23 -3.60 22.53
CA SER A 528 21.99 -4.83 22.78
C SER A 528 21.50 -5.52 24.05
N SER A 529 21.35 -6.84 24.04
CA SER A 529 20.96 -7.62 25.23
C SER A 529 22.13 -8.43 25.75
N SER A 530 22.42 -8.33 27.05
CA SER A 530 23.46 -9.12 27.71
C SER A 530 22.85 -10.21 28.57
N CYS A 531 23.18 -11.45 28.22
CA CYS A 531 22.82 -12.64 28.98
C CYS A 531 23.55 -12.72 30.34
N HIS A 532 24.67 -12.01 30.48
CA HIS A 532 25.45 -11.97 31.72
C HIS A 532 24.85 -11.01 32.75
N THR A 533 24.48 -9.81 32.32
CA THR A 533 23.95 -8.77 33.22
C THR A 533 22.43 -8.83 33.38
N ASN A 534 21.74 -9.60 32.55
CA ASN A 534 20.27 -9.60 32.43
C ASN A 534 19.71 -8.20 32.11
N GLN A 535 20.43 -7.44 31.27
CA GLN A 535 20.04 -6.09 30.88
C GLN A 535 19.92 -5.96 29.37
N VAL A 536 19.04 -5.04 28.97
CA VAL A 536 18.98 -4.51 27.61
C VAL A 536 19.50 -3.09 27.66
N THR A 537 20.50 -2.77 26.84
CA THR A 537 21.13 -1.45 26.83
C THR A 537 20.91 -0.78 25.49
N VAL A 538 20.46 0.47 25.53
CA VAL A 538 20.27 1.34 24.37
C VAL A 538 21.45 2.30 24.27
N ARG A 539 22.03 2.42 23.08
CA ARG A 539 23.20 3.24 22.77
C ARG A 539 22.91 4.15 21.59
N ASN A 540 23.59 5.29 21.53
CA ASN A 540 23.58 6.12 20.34
C ASN A 540 24.49 5.53 19.23
N GLN A 541 24.56 6.21 18.10
CA GLN A 541 25.38 5.79 16.95
C GLN A 541 26.89 5.79 17.19
N SER A 542 27.38 6.47 18.22
CA SER A 542 28.80 6.47 18.62
C SER A 542 29.11 5.43 19.70
N GLY A 543 28.17 4.51 19.99
CA GLY A 543 28.31 3.49 21.03
C GLY A 543 28.13 3.98 22.47
N ALA A 544 27.83 5.26 22.70
CA ALA A 544 27.62 5.79 24.05
C ALA A 544 26.29 5.28 24.64
N LYS A 545 26.34 4.79 25.87
CA LYS A 545 25.17 4.29 26.61
C LYS A 545 24.18 5.43 26.88
N LEU A 546 22.93 5.25 26.44
CA LEU A 546 21.83 6.18 26.71
C LEU A 546 21.06 5.76 27.97
N HIS A 547 20.58 4.53 28.00
CA HIS A 547 19.88 3.95 29.15
C HIS A 547 19.93 2.42 29.10
N SER A 548 19.60 1.78 30.22
CA SER A 548 19.44 0.33 30.30
C SER A 548 18.11 -0.03 30.95
N TYR A 549 17.54 -1.13 30.49
CA TYR A 549 16.40 -1.79 31.09
C TYR A 549 16.85 -3.05 31.81
N SER A 550 16.31 -3.25 33.01
CA SER A 550 16.43 -4.48 33.79
C SER A 550 15.13 -4.74 34.53
N HIS A 551 14.81 -6.01 34.76
CA HIS A 551 13.60 -6.42 35.47
C HIS A 551 13.88 -7.73 36.21
N GLU A 552 13.23 -7.94 37.35
CA GLU A 552 13.40 -9.16 38.15
C GLU A 552 13.07 -10.43 37.36
N ASN A 553 12.02 -10.35 36.53
CA ASN A 553 11.53 -11.44 35.66
C ASN A 553 12.20 -11.50 34.28
N LEU A 554 13.19 -10.64 33.98
CA LEU A 554 13.98 -10.79 32.76
C LEU A 554 15.23 -11.59 33.08
N LYS A 555 15.31 -12.84 32.61
CA LYS A 555 16.48 -13.72 32.81
C LYS A 555 17.01 -14.23 31.47
N TYR A 556 18.31 -14.05 31.26
CA TYR A 556 19.05 -14.47 30.08
C TYR A 556 18.43 -13.94 28.77
N PRO A 557 18.42 -12.60 28.57
CA PRO A 557 17.81 -11.97 27.40
C PRO A 557 18.59 -12.32 26.12
N TYR A 558 18.11 -13.32 25.39
CA TYR A 558 18.88 -13.99 24.34
C TYR A 558 18.69 -13.35 22.97
N SER A 559 17.46 -12.95 22.65
CA SER A 559 17.12 -12.30 21.38
C SER A 559 16.35 -10.99 21.58
N LEU A 560 16.51 -10.10 20.62
CA LEU A 560 15.89 -8.79 20.54
C LEU A 560 15.36 -8.58 19.14
N ASP A 561 14.21 -7.94 19.01
CA ASP A 561 13.76 -7.39 17.73
C ASP A 561 12.97 -6.10 17.96
N VAL A 562 12.85 -5.26 16.93
CA VAL A 562 12.14 -3.98 17.00
C VAL A 562 11.09 -3.94 15.89
N ASN A 563 9.83 -3.79 16.27
CA ASN A 563 8.76 -3.70 15.28
C ASN A 563 8.69 -2.31 14.61
N PHE A 564 7.83 -2.21 13.60
CA PHE A 564 7.57 -0.96 12.88
C PHE A 564 6.98 0.16 13.76
N SER A 565 6.50 -0.13 14.98
CA SER A 565 6.03 0.90 15.93
C SER A 565 7.16 1.40 16.84
N GLY A 566 8.33 0.74 16.84
CA GLY A 566 9.47 1.06 17.68
C GLY A 566 9.48 0.33 19.03
N ASN A 567 8.54 -0.59 19.27
CA ASN A 567 8.53 -1.42 20.47
C ASN A 567 9.68 -2.41 20.41
N ILE A 568 10.40 -2.58 21.53
CA ILE A 568 11.53 -3.51 21.62
C ILE A 568 11.02 -4.80 22.25
N PHE A 569 11.12 -5.91 21.54
CA PHE A 569 10.80 -7.24 22.04
C PHE A 569 12.06 -7.88 22.58
N VAL A 570 12.01 -8.42 23.79
CA VAL A 570 13.14 -9.07 24.45
C VAL A 570 12.72 -10.46 24.87
N ALA A 571 13.32 -11.50 24.27
CA ALA A 571 13.06 -12.87 24.67
C ALA A 571 13.98 -13.27 25.84
N GLY A 572 13.39 -13.47 27.01
CA GLY A 572 14.08 -14.04 28.17
C GLY A 572 14.11 -15.56 28.07
N HIS A 573 15.25 -16.12 27.65
CA HIS A 573 15.38 -17.56 27.45
C HIS A 573 15.21 -18.36 28.76
N SER A 574 15.79 -17.87 29.86
CA SER A 574 15.69 -18.56 31.16
C SER A 574 14.41 -18.21 31.92
N SER A 575 13.82 -17.04 31.67
CA SER A 575 12.54 -16.63 32.27
C SER A 575 11.31 -17.08 31.48
N ASN A 576 11.51 -17.62 30.27
CA ASN A 576 10.44 -18.09 29.37
C ASN A 576 9.33 -17.04 29.17
N ASN A 577 9.73 -15.81 28.88
CA ASN A 577 8.82 -14.68 28.67
C ASN A 577 9.35 -13.73 27.59
N ILE A 578 8.44 -12.88 27.08
CA ILE A 578 8.78 -11.79 26.18
C ILE A 578 8.45 -10.49 26.90
N HIS A 579 9.44 -9.60 27.02
CA HIS A 579 9.22 -8.23 27.45
C HIS A 579 9.01 -7.33 26.24
N VAL A 580 8.09 -6.38 26.34
CA VAL A 580 7.86 -5.33 25.34
C VAL A 580 8.21 -4.00 26.00
N LEU A 581 9.22 -3.31 25.48
CA LEU A 581 9.75 -2.05 26.02
C LEU A 581 9.38 -0.85 25.17
#